data_AF-A0A6B1FAU3-F1
#
_entry.id   AF-A0A6B1FAU3-F1
#
_cell.length_a   1.000
_cell.length_b   1.000
_cell.length_c   1.000
_cell.angle_alpha   90.00
_cell.angle_beta   90.00
_cell.angle_gamma   90.00
#
_symmetry.space_group_name_H-M   'P 1'
#
loop_
_entity.id
_entity.type
_entity.pdbx_description
1 polymer ?
#
loop_
_entity_poly.entity_id
_entity_poly.type
_entity_poly.pdbx_seq_one_letter_code
_entity_poly.pdbx_strand_id
1 'polypeptide(L)' 'MTLTVLKFSSEKCGTCHRMAHYDARVALELGAELLTVMLQDTHTYRRYRKVLLAQYPNKEGMGWPTYLVVSDPEGAFT' A
#
# COMPACT_ATOMS: atom_id res chain seq x y z
N MET A 1 -6.58 -15.73 9.62
CA MET A 1 -5.51 -14.92 9.00
C MET A 1 -6.17 -13.71 8.39
N THR A 2 -5.75 -12.51 8.76
CA THR A 2 -6.32 -11.25 8.28
C THR A 2 -5.43 -10.75 7.14
N LEU A 3 -6.03 -10.40 5.99
CA LEU A 3 -5.29 -9.80 4.88
C LEU A 3 -5.04 -8.32 5.17
N THR A 4 -3.90 -7.82 4.73
CA THR A 4 -3.56 -6.39 4.79
C THR A 4 -3.44 -5.83 3.38
N VAL A 5 -4.15 -4.75 3.10
CA VAL A 5 -4.03 -3.96 1.88
C VAL A 5 -3.06 -2.81 2.13
N LEU A 6 -1.90 -2.87 1.49
CA LEU A 6 -0.93 -1.77 1.48
C LEU A 6 -1.25 -0.85 0.30
N LYS A 7 -1.64 0.39 0.60
CA LYS A 7 -1.86 1.43 -0.40
C LYS A 7 -0.68 2.38 -0.43
N PHE A 8 0.20 2.22 -1.41
CA PHE A 8 1.27 3.19 -1.68
C PHE A 8 0.67 4.42 -2.35
N SER A 9 0.87 5.59 -1.73
CA SER A 9 0.31 6.88 -2.14
C SER A 9 1.35 8.00 -2.15
N SER A 10 0.99 9.13 -2.77
CA SER A 10 1.78 10.36 -2.73
C SER A 10 0.88 11.57 -2.46
N GLU A 11 1.35 12.57 -1.72
CA GLU A 11 0.60 13.81 -1.48
C GLU A 11 0.19 14.54 -2.77
N LYS A 12 0.99 14.41 -3.83
CA LYS A 12 0.75 15.04 -5.13
C LYS A 12 -0.13 14.19 -6.07
N CYS A 13 -0.77 13.14 -5.56
CA CYS A 13 -1.62 12.23 -6.34
C CYS A 13 -3.11 12.51 -6.05
N GLY A 14 -3.78 13.26 -6.92
CA GLY A 14 -5.20 13.59 -6.76
C GLY A 14 -6.11 12.34 -6.70
N THR A 15 -5.80 11.30 -7.47
CA THR A 15 -6.54 10.02 -7.42
C THR A 15 -6.37 9.33 -6.07
N CYS A 16 -5.18 9.37 -5.47
CA CYS A 16 -4.92 8.75 -4.17
C CYS A 16 -5.82 9.34 -3.08
N HIS A 17 -6.05 10.65 -3.10
CA HIS A 17 -6.96 11.33 -2.17
C HIS A 17 -8.43 10.96 -2.41
N ARG A 18 -8.89 11.01 -3.68
CA ARG A 18 -10.27 10.65 -4.03
C ARG A 18 -10.63 9.21 -3.65
N MET A 19 -9.67 8.29 -3.81
CA MET A 19 -9.90 6.88 -3.53
C MET A 19 -9.90 6.54 -2.04
N ALA A 20 -9.30 7.38 -1.18
CA ALA A 20 -9.06 7.04 0.23
C ALA A 20 -10.32 6.61 1.01
N HIS A 21 -11.46 7.26 0.76
CA HIS A 21 -12.72 6.88 1.38
C HIS A 21 -13.19 5.49 0.91
N TYR A 22 -13.14 5.22 -0.39
CA TYR A 22 -13.55 3.94 -0.97
C TYR A 22 -12.63 2.80 -0.54
N ASP A 23 -11.31 3.05 -0.51
CA ASP A 23 -10.33 2.06 -0.08
C ASP A 23 -10.63 1.56 1.34
N ALA A 24 -10.91 2.50 2.27
CA ALA A 24 -11.23 2.19 3.65
C ALA A 24 -12.54 1.40 3.78
N ARG A 25 -13.56 1.77 2.99
CA ARG A 25 -14.85 1.07 2.95
C ARG A 25 -14.69 -0.37 2.44
N VAL A 26 -14.00 -0.55 1.32
CA VAL A 26 -13.78 -1.89 0.73
C VAL A 26 -12.95 -2.78 1.64
N ALA A 27 -11.88 -2.26 2.26
CA ALA A 27 -11.07 -3.03 3.19
C ALA A 27 -11.90 -3.50 4.41
N LEU A 28 -12.72 -2.60 4.98
CA LEU A 28 -13.62 -2.94 6.07
C LEU A 28 -14.62 -4.04 5.69
N GLU A 29 -15.27 -3.92 4.54
CA GLU A 29 -16.26 -4.89 4.05
C GLU A 29 -15.65 -6.27 3.79
N LEU A 30 -14.38 -6.31 3.37
CA LEU A 30 -13.61 -7.53 3.17
C LEU A 30 -12.98 -8.10 4.46
N GLY A 31 -13.13 -7.42 5.61
CA GLY A 31 -12.46 -7.80 6.85
C GLY A 31 -10.94 -7.71 6.76
N ALA A 32 -10.42 -6.86 5.87
CA ALA A 32 -9.00 -6.63 5.67
C ALA A 32 -8.54 -5.35 6.39
N GLU A 33 -7.28 -5.31 6.81
CA GLU A 33 -6.65 -4.11 7.33
C GLU A 33 -6.17 -3.23 6.18
N LEU A 34 -6.50 -1.93 6.18
CA LEU A 34 -5.95 -0.98 5.23
C LEU A 34 -4.78 -0.21 5.85
N LEU A 35 -3.59 -0.35 5.27
CA LEU A 35 -2.41 0.42 5.62
C LEU A 35 -2.05 1.38 4.47
N THR A 36 -2.23 2.68 4.69
CA THR A 36 -1.83 3.70 3.71
C THR A 36 -0.37 4.08 3.92
N VAL A 37 0.46 3.82 2.91
CA VAL A 37 1.89 4.12 2.91
C VAL A 37 2.14 5.35 2.05
N MET A 38 2.26 6.51 2.69
CA MET A 38 2.57 7.77 2.01
C MET A 38 4.07 7.85 1.69
N LEU A 39 4.44 8.18 0.45
CA LEU A 39 5.85 8.30 0.05
C LEU A 39 6.61 9.36 0.86
N GLN A 40 5.92 10.43 1.23
CA GLN A 40 6.45 11.53 2.06
C GLN A 40 6.67 11.12 3.52
N ASP A 41 5.91 10.14 4.03
CA ASP A 41 6.17 9.55 5.34
C ASP A 41 7.31 8.53 5.21
N THR A 42 8.53 9.03 5.33
CA THR A 42 9.74 8.24 5.17
C THR A 42 9.85 7.07 6.15
N HIS A 43 9.24 7.15 7.34
CA HIS A 43 9.29 6.09 8.33
C HIS A 43 8.43 4.90 7.89
N THR A 44 7.16 5.15 7.60
CA THR A 44 6.21 4.13 7.14
C THR A 44 6.61 3.59 5.77
N TYR A 45 7.07 4.45 4.86
CA TYR A 45 7.58 4.02 3.55
C TYR A 45 8.77 3.09 3.70
N ARG A 46 9.77 3.41 4.53
CA ARG A 46 10.95 2.54 4.71
C ARG A 46 10.60 1.18 5.27
N ARG A 47 9.60 1.10 6.14
CA ARG A 47 9.10 -0.13 6.75
C ARG A 47 8.48 -1.06 5.72
N TYR A 48 7.61 -0.55 4.85
CA TYR A 48 6.84 -1.37 3.92
C TYR A 48 7.37 -1.40 2.48
N ARG A 49 8.38 -0.59 2.12
CA ARG A 49 8.94 -0.56 0.75
C ARG A 49 9.48 -1.92 0.31
N LYS A 50 9.88 -2.80 1.23
CA LYS A 50 10.33 -4.16 0.91
C LYS A 50 9.25 -4.95 0.16
N VAL A 51 7.98 -4.79 0.54
CA VAL A 51 6.84 -5.43 -0.13
C VAL A 51 6.67 -4.86 -1.54
N LEU A 52 6.76 -3.53 -1.67
CA LEU A 52 6.66 -2.86 -2.96
C LEU A 52 7.75 -3.31 -3.93
N LEU A 53 8.99 -3.42 -3.44
CA LEU A 53 10.14 -3.79 -4.26
C LEU A 53 10.18 -5.28 -4.60
N ALA A 54 9.62 -6.16 -3.76
CA ALA A 54 9.45 -7.57 -4.13
C ALA A 54 8.51 -7.73 -5.34
N GLN A 55 7.45 -6.91 -5.43
CA GLN A 55 6.54 -6.91 -6.58
C GLN A 55 7.05 -6.08 -7.77
N TYR A 56 7.72 -4.95 -7.49
CA TYR A 56 8.22 -4.00 -8.48
C TYR A 56 9.70 -3.64 -8.21
N PRO A 57 10.65 -4.54 -8.51
CA PRO A 57 12.07 -4.37 -8.14
C PRO A 57 12.71 -3.10 -8.71
N ASN A 58 12.35 -2.75 -9.95
CA ASN A 58 12.79 -1.56 -10.67
C ASN A 58 11.70 -0.47 -10.77
N LYS A 59 10.55 -0.67 -10.10
CA LYS A 59 9.37 0.22 -10.15
C LYS A 59 8.73 0.39 -11.54
N GLU A 60 9.11 -0.42 -12.53
CA GLU A 60 8.47 -0.38 -13.84
C GLU A 60 7.04 -0.92 -13.76
N GLY A 61 6.11 -0.27 -14.47
CA GLY A 61 4.69 -0.62 -14.43
C GLY A 61 3.96 -0.21 -13.14
N MET A 62 4.65 0.38 -12.15
CA MET A 62 4.03 0.92 -10.94
C MET A 62 3.27 2.22 -11.24
N GLY A 63 1.99 2.30 -10.84
CA GLY A 63 1.16 3.50 -10.93
C GLY A 63 0.66 3.98 -9.56
N TRP A 64 0.29 5.25 -9.43
CA TRP A 64 -0.24 5.79 -8.16
C TRP A 64 -1.77 5.96 -8.20
N PRO A 65 -2.50 5.52 -7.15
CA PRO A 65 -2.04 4.67 -6.06
C PRO A 65 -1.67 3.24 -6.50
N THR A 66 -0.74 2.60 -5.80
CA THR A 66 -0.47 1.16 -5.95
C THR A 66 -1.05 0.41 -4.76
N TYR A 67 -1.77 -0.68 -5.01
CA TYR A 67 -2.33 -1.52 -3.96
C TYR A 67 -1.66 -2.89 -3.99
N LEU A 68 -1.20 -3.37 -2.84
CA LEU A 68 -0.67 -4.72 -2.66
C LEU A 68 -1.42 -5.40 -1.52
N VAL A 69 -1.90 -6.61 -1.74
CA VAL A 69 -2.56 -7.42 -0.71
C VAL A 69 -1.57 -8.44 -0.20
N VAL A 70 -1.33 -8.45 1.11
CA VAL A 70 -0.36 -9.34 1.77
C VAL A 70 -0.96 -10.00 2.99
N SER A 71 -0.54 -11.23 3.27
CA SER A 71 -0.90 -11.95 4.50
C SER A 71 -0.03 -11.60 5.70
N ASP A 72 1.19 -11.10 5.45
CA ASP A 72 2.13 -10.64 6.47
C ASP A 72 2.93 -9.44 5.92
N PRO A 73 2.55 -8.19 6.25
CA PRO A 73 3.26 -7.00 5.78
C PRO A 73 4.65 -6.84 6.42
N GLU A 74 4.93 -7.52 7.53
CA GLU A 74 6.22 -7.51 8.23
C GLU A 74 7.16 -8.64 7.82
N GLY A 75 6.68 -9.56 6.97
CA GLY A 75 7.44 -10.71 6.51
C GLY A 75 8.80 -10.37 5.88
N ALA A 76 9.58 -11.42 5.65
CA ALA A 76 10.81 -11.34 4.89
C ALA A 76 10.47 -11.29 3.39
N PHE A 77 10.58 -10.12 2.78
CA PHE A 77 10.47 -9.92 1.34
C PHE A 77 11.87 -9.68 0.75
N THR A 78 12.22 -10.40 -0.31
CA THR A 78 13.52 -10.33 -1.01
C THR A 78 13.37 -9.82 -2.42
#